data_AF-A0A1M6FHM3-F1
#
_entry.id   AF-A0A1M6FHM3-F1
#
_cell.length_a   1.000
_cell.length_b   1.000
_cell.length_c   1.000
_cell.angle_alpha   90.00
_cell.angle_beta   90.00
_cell.angle_gamma   90.00
#
_symmetry.space_group_name_H-M   'P 1'
#
loop_
_entity.id
_entity.type
_entity.pdbx_description
1 polymer ?
#
loop_
_entity_poly.entity_id
_entity_poly.type
_entity_poly.pdbx_seq_one_letter_code
_entity_poly.pdbx_strand_id
1 'polypeptide(L)'
;MEREQLYQATIKKWGEDAQYDQAVEECAELIAALKHFRRGKIDKQSVISELADVSLMLGQLCWMFGQAEVDDAIREKLKKLDKLLSDEEGI
;
A
#
# COMPACT_ATOMS: atom_id res chain seq x y z
N MET A 1 12.11 -13.55 12.40
CA MET A 1 10.89 -12.96 12.97
C MET A 1 9.84 -13.00 11.89
N GLU A 2 8.65 -13.51 12.19
CA GLU A 2 7.54 -13.51 11.22
C GLU A 2 7.02 -12.08 11.02
N ARG A 3 6.40 -11.78 9.87
CA ARG A 3 5.96 -10.40 9.55
C ARG A 3 5.00 -9.83 10.60
N GLU A 4 4.10 -10.66 11.11
CA GLU A 4 3.15 -10.27 12.17
C GLU A 4 3.85 -9.86 13.46
N GLN A 5 4.92 -10.57 13.85
CA GLN A 5 5.73 -10.23 15.02
C GLN A 5 6.44 -8.89 14.84
N LEU A 6 6.88 -8.58 13.61
CA LEU A 6 7.47 -7.28 13.29
C LEU A 6 6.44 -6.16 13.41
N TYR A 7 5.24 -6.34 12.84
CA TYR A 7 4.17 -5.35 12.88
C TYR A 7 3.69 -5.12 14.31
N GLN A 8 3.50 -6.18 15.10
CA GLN A 8 3.18 -6.02 16.52
C GLN A 8 4.27 -5.24 17.28
N ALA A 9 5.55 -5.45 16.93
CA ALA A 9 6.65 -4.72 17.53
C ALA A 9 6.66 -3.23 17.15
N THR A 10 6.24 -2.86 15.93
CA THR A 10 6.14 -1.44 15.54
C THR A 10 5.08 -0.73 16.37
N ILE A 11 3.89 -1.32 16.52
CA ILE A 11 2.81 -0.78 17.36
C ILE A 11 3.25 -0.65 18.82
N LYS A 12 3.88 -1.69 19.38
CA LYS A 12 4.35 -1.65 20.76
C LYS A 12 5.39 -0.56 21.01
N LYS A 13 6.20 -0.24 20.00
CA LYS A 13 7.31 0.71 20.14
C LYS A 13 6.88 2.15 19.90
N TRP A 14 6.01 2.39 18.91
CA TRP A 14 5.71 3.74 18.43
C TRP A 14 4.22 4.12 18.48
N GLY A 15 3.32 3.15 18.72
CA GLY A 15 1.88 3.38 18.75
C GLY A 15 1.21 3.31 17.37
N GLU A 16 -0.11 3.28 17.39
CA GLU A 16 -0.96 3.16 16.18
C GLU A 16 -0.93 4.45 15.36
N ASP A 17 -1.07 5.61 15.99
CA ASP A 17 -1.05 6.91 15.32
C ASP A 17 0.24 7.12 14.50
N ALA A 18 1.38 6.70 15.04
CA ALA A 18 2.65 6.76 14.34
C ALA A 18 2.68 5.90 13.06
N GLN A 19 1.93 4.79 13.01
CA GLN A 19 1.86 3.98 11.79
C GLN A 19 0.96 4.63 10.74
N TYR A 20 -0.08 5.34 11.16
CA TYR A 20 -0.91 6.13 10.25
C TYR A 20 -0.09 7.28 9.64
N ASP A 21 0.63 8.03 10.46
CA ASP A 21 1.49 9.12 10.01
C ASP A 21 2.58 8.61 9.06
N GLN A 22 3.24 7.50 9.40
CA GLN A 22 4.24 6.90 8.53
C GLN A 22 3.62 6.44 7.20
N ALA A 23 2.45 5.79 7.21
CA ALA A 23 1.80 5.37 5.97
C ALA A 23 1.43 6.55 5.06
N VAL A 24 1.06 7.69 5.65
CA VAL A 24 0.81 8.94 4.91
C VAL A 24 2.09 9.49 4.29
N GLU A 25 3.21 9.47 5.03
CA GLU A 25 4.53 9.89 4.55
C GLU A 25 4.98 9.04 3.36
N GLU A 26 4.98 7.70 3.48
CA GLU A 26 5.37 6.80 2.38
C GLU A 26 4.50 6.99 1.13
N CYS A 27 3.20 7.24 1.30
CA CYS A 27 2.32 7.54 0.18
C CYS A 27 2.70 8.87 -0.51
N ALA A 28 3.11 9.88 0.25
CA ALA A 28 3.56 11.16 -0.29
C ALA A 28 4.89 11.01 -1.06
N GLU A 29 5.81 10.19 -0.55
CA GLU A 29 7.08 9.88 -1.20
C GLU A 29 6.86 9.12 -2.52
N LEU A 30 5.99 8.10 -2.53
CA LEU A 30 5.59 7.42 -3.77
C LEU A 30 4.96 8.37 -4.80
N ILE A 31 4.10 9.30 -4.37
CA ILE A 31 3.51 10.32 -5.26
C ILE A 31 4.63 11.19 -5.88
N ALA A 32 5.59 11.63 -5.08
CA ALA A 32 6.72 12.43 -5.56
C ALA A 32 7.61 11.65 -6.53
N ALA A 33 7.93 10.40 -6.21
CA ALA A 33 8.74 9.52 -7.05
C ALA A 33 8.07 9.27 -8.41
N LEU A 34 6.78 8.94 -8.45
CA LEU A 34 6.05 8.76 -9.71
C LEU A 34 6.08 10.04 -10.58
N LYS A 35 5.94 11.23 -9.98
CA LYS A 35 6.05 12.51 -10.70
C LYS A 35 7.46 12.76 -11.23
N HIS A 36 8.49 12.39 -10.49
CA HIS A 36 9.88 12.52 -10.90
C HIS A 36 10.27 11.51 -11.99
N PHE A 37 9.83 10.26 -11.86
CA PHE A 37 10.04 9.21 -12.84
C PHE A 37 9.41 9.56 -14.18
N ARG A 38 8.16 10.04 -14.19
CA ARG A 38 7.48 10.51 -15.41
C ARG A 38 8.22 11.66 -16.10
N ARG A 39 9.01 12.43 -15.36
CA ARG A 39 9.84 13.54 -15.88
C ARG A 39 11.26 13.11 -16.24
N GLY A 40 11.57 11.81 -16.17
CA GLY A 40 12.90 11.26 -16.43
C GLY A 40 13.97 11.68 -15.42
N LYS A 41 13.57 12.09 -14.20
CA LYS A 41 14.50 12.62 -13.18
C LYS A 41 15.08 11.55 -12.27
N ILE A 42 14.42 10.40 -12.17
CA ILE A 42 14.84 9.24 -11.38
C ILE A 42 14.63 7.98 -12.21
N ASP A 43 15.24 6.88 -11.80
CA ASP A 43 15.10 5.60 -12.46
C ASP A 43 13.91 4.79 -11.93
N LYS A 44 13.69 3.62 -12.54
CA LYS A 44 12.64 2.69 -12.13
C LYS A 44 12.89 2.13 -10.72
N GLN A 45 14.15 2.01 -10.31
CA GLN A 45 14.51 1.40 -9.04
C GLN A 45 14.11 2.29 -7.86
N SER A 46 14.21 3.62 -8.02
CA SER A 46 13.67 4.57 -7.04
C SER A 46 12.17 4.37 -6.82
N VAL A 47 11.38 4.22 -7.90
CA VAL A 47 9.93 3.97 -7.77
C VAL A 47 9.63 2.63 -7.10
N ILE A 48 10.43 1.59 -7.38
CA ILE A 48 10.28 0.27 -6.73
C ILE A 48 10.53 0.38 -5.23
N SER A 49 11.49 1.21 -4.79
CA SER A 49 11.74 1.43 -3.36
C SER A 49 10.49 1.97 -2.68
N GLU A 50 9.96 3.09 -3.16
CA GLU A 50 8.77 3.71 -2.56
C GLU A 50 7.54 2.79 -2.60
N LEU A 51 7.40 1.97 -3.65
CA LEU A 51 6.36 0.94 -3.70
C LEU A 51 6.54 -0.11 -2.60
N ALA A 52 7.77 -0.51 -2.30
CA ALA A 52 8.07 -1.46 -1.23
C ALA A 52 7.77 -0.85 0.15
N ASP A 53 8.13 0.41 0.35
CA ASP A 53 7.91 1.12 1.61
C ASP A 53 6.41 1.32 1.88
N VAL A 54 5.64 1.77 0.88
CA VAL A 54 4.16 1.80 0.95
C VAL A 54 3.58 0.41 1.18
N SER A 55 4.08 -0.63 0.50
CA SER A 55 3.59 -2.01 0.67
C SER A 55 3.82 -2.52 2.09
N LEU A 56 4.95 -2.17 2.70
CA LEU A 56 5.26 -2.51 4.09
C LEU A 56 4.27 -1.84 5.05
N MET A 57 4.01 -0.55 4.85
CA MET A 57 3.06 0.18 5.70
C MET A 57 1.62 -0.29 5.50
N LEU A 58 1.21 -0.60 4.27
CA LEU A 58 -0.09 -1.23 4.02
C LEU A 58 -0.20 -2.59 4.72
N GLY A 59 0.87 -3.40 4.75
CA GLY A 59 0.89 -4.65 5.50
C GLY A 59 0.64 -4.46 7.00
N GLN A 60 1.24 -3.41 7.60
CA GLN A 60 1.00 -3.06 9.00
C GLN A 60 -0.46 -2.63 9.23
N LEU A 61 -1.00 -1.76 8.37
CA LEU A 61 -2.38 -1.30 8.47
C LEU A 61 -3.38 -2.43 8.27
N CYS A 62 -3.17 -3.33 7.30
CA CYS A 62 -4.03 -4.50 7.10
C CYS A 62 -4.07 -5.38 8.36
N TRP A 63 -2.92 -5.59 9.00
CA TRP A 63 -2.86 -6.33 10.25
C TRP A 63 -3.61 -5.60 11.39
N MET A 64 -3.45 -4.27 11.51
CA MET A 64 -4.12 -3.45 12.54
C MET A 64 -5.64 -3.41 12.37
N PHE A 65 -6.14 -3.28 11.14
CA PHE A 65 -7.56 -3.13 10.84
C PHE A 65 -8.29 -4.48 10.65
N GLY A 66 -7.57 -5.60 10.68
CA GLY A 66 -8.11 -6.93 10.43
C GLY A 66 -7.80 -7.41 9.01
N GLN A 67 -6.87 -8.36 8.91
CA GLN A 67 -6.39 -8.86 7.61
C GLN A 67 -7.53 -9.46 6.77
N ALA A 68 -8.42 -10.23 7.41
CA ALA A 68 -9.53 -10.89 6.72
C ALA A 68 -10.53 -9.87 6.16
N GLU A 69 -10.89 -8.85 6.94
CA GLU A 69 -11.81 -7.80 6.56
C GLU A 69 -11.26 -6.96 5.40
N VAL A 70 -9.97 -6.65 5.43
CA VAL A 70 -9.30 -5.92 4.35
C VAL A 70 -9.21 -6.78 3.08
N ASP A 71 -8.86 -8.07 3.20
CA ASP A 71 -8.81 -8.99 2.06
C ASP A 71 -10.19 -9.16 1.40
N ASP A 72 -11.26 -9.23 2.20
CA ASP A 72 -12.64 -9.23 1.69
C ASP A 72 -12.96 -7.97 0.89
N ALA A 73 -12.61 -6.80 1.44
CA ALA A 73 -12.80 -5.53 0.75
C ALA A 73 -12.00 -5.44 -0.57
N ILE A 74 -10.77 -5.97 -0.61
CA ILE A 74 -9.94 -6.05 -1.82
C ILE A 74 -10.59 -6.97 -2.84
N ARG A 75 -11.05 -8.17 -2.44
CA ARG A 75 -11.73 -9.12 -3.32
C ARG A 75 -12.96 -8.50 -3.99
N GLU A 76 -13.78 -7.78 -3.24
CA GLU A 76 -14.96 -7.11 -3.79
C GLU A 76 -14.58 -5.97 -4.77
N LYS A 77 -13.50 -5.23 -4.50
CA LYS A 77 -12.99 -4.22 -5.44
C LYS A 77 -12.47 -4.85 -6.73
N LEU A 78 -11.76 -5.98 -6.65
CA LEU A 78 -11.27 -6.72 -7.82
C LEU A 78 -12.41 -7.25 -8.68
N LYS A 79 -13.44 -7.85 -8.07
CA LYS A 79 -14.65 -8.29 -8.81
C LYS A 79 -15.32 -7.13 -9.55
N LYS A 80 -15.42 -5.96 -8.92
CA LYS A 80 -15.98 -4.76 -9.56
C LYS A 80 -15.13 -4.29 -10.74
N LEU A 81 -13.81 -4.32 -10.59
CA LEU A 81 -12.88 -3.94 -11.66
C LEU A 81 -12.97 -4.92 -12.85
N ASP A 82 -12.99 -6.22 -12.59
CA ASP A 82 -13.15 -7.27 -13.60
C ASP A 82 -14.44 -7.10 -14.42
N LYS A 83 -15.55 -6.79 -13.72
CA LYS A 83 -16.81 -6.46 -14.38
C LYS A 83 -16.72 -5.20 -15.25
N LEU A 84 -16.10 -4.13 -14.76
CA LEU A 84 -15.94 -2.88 -15.54
C LEU A 84 -15.18 -3.13 -16.85
N LEU A 85 -14.11 -3.93 -16.81
CA LEU A 85 -13.34 -4.29 -18.00
C LEU A 85 -14.14 -5.17 -18.96
N SER A 86 -14.93 -6.11 -18.44
CA SER A 86 -15.77 -7.01 -19.26
C SER A 86 -16.95 -6.27 -19.92
N ASP A 87 -17.49 -5.25 -19.26
CA ASP A 87 -18.60 -4.44 -19.79
C ASP A 87 -18.11 -3.40 -20.84
N GLU A 88 -16.85 -2.98 -20.80
CA GLU A 88 -16.23 -2.06 -21.79
C GLU A 88 -15.88 -2.74 -23.12
N GLU A 89 -15.72 -4.07 -23.16
CA GLU A 89 -15.49 -4.84 -24.40
C GLU A 89 -16.78 -5.08 -25.22
N GLY A 90 -17.92 -4.51 -24.80
CA GLY A 90 -19.24 -4.69 -25.40
C GLY A 90 -19.80 -3.51 -26.23
N ILE A 91 -18.98 -2.53 -26.62
CA ILE A 91 -19.39 -1.38 -27.48
C ILE A 91 -18.57 -1.32 -28.76
#